data_AF-A0A182IT64-F1
#
_entry.id   AF-A0A182IT64-F1
#
_cell.length_a   1.000
_cell.length_b   1.000
_cell.length_c   1.000
_cell.angle_alpha   90.00
_cell.angle_beta   90.00
_cell.angle_gamma   90.00
#
_symmetry.space_group_name_H-M   'P 1'
#
loop_
_entity.id
_entity.type
_entity.pdbx_description
1 polymer ?
#
loop_
_entity_poly.entity_id
_entity_poly.type
_entity_poly.pdbx_seq_one_letter_code
_entity_poly.pdbx_strand_id
1 'polypeptide(L)'
;MKYLLLVACLPALAFGLAVRPCSNGAPIPQDVRVIGCTVEPCVIPIGGMVDMDCDFISPRATNTVAASLNIFLGDFRVPYELPVAQQNACNFFEAGSCPVTQGEFINYHLSTPAAAPFAGITVDLQLQLSDDNGEPLFCFLSSAQIVAV
;
A
#
# COMPACT_ATOMS: atom_id res chain seq x y z
N MET A 1 -26.50 45.63 9.89
CA MET A 1 -25.20 44.92 10.01
C MET A 1 -25.43 43.50 9.53
N LYS A 2 -24.93 43.16 8.33
CA LYS A 2 -25.17 41.86 7.68
C LYS A 2 -23.90 41.02 7.85
N TYR A 3 -23.93 40.06 8.77
CA TYR A 3 -22.80 39.16 9.03
C TYR A 3 -22.68 38.18 7.85
N LEU A 4 -21.61 38.34 7.06
CA LEU A 4 -21.22 37.40 6.04
C LEU A 4 -20.52 36.24 6.75
N LEU A 5 -21.19 35.09 6.89
CA LEU A 5 -20.58 33.85 7.34
C LEU A 5 -19.63 33.36 6.24
N LEU A 6 -18.34 33.65 6.39
CA LEU A 6 -17.29 33.05 5.58
C LEU A 6 -17.10 31.60 6.06
N VAL A 7 -17.72 30.65 5.37
CA VAL A 7 -17.44 29.22 5.58
C VAL A 7 -16.06 28.94 4.96
N ALA A 8 -15.04 28.89 5.80
CA ALA A 8 -13.72 28.41 5.41
C ALA A 8 -13.80 26.89 5.21
N CYS A 9 -13.98 26.44 3.97
CA CYS A 9 -13.67 25.06 3.58
C CYS A 9 -12.16 24.89 3.68
N LEU A 10 -11.68 24.43 4.84
CA LEU A 10 -10.33 23.88 4.97
C LEU A 10 -10.25 22.68 4.01
N PRO A 11 -9.40 22.73 2.96
CA PRO A 11 -9.12 21.51 2.21
C PRO A 11 -8.55 20.51 3.21
N ALA A 12 -9.21 19.37 3.37
CA ALA A 12 -8.64 18.26 4.13
C ALA A 12 -7.34 17.88 3.41
N LEU A 13 -6.21 18.23 4.01
CA LEU A 13 -4.92 17.70 3.60
C LEU A 13 -4.98 16.20 3.89
N ALA A 14 -5.26 15.40 2.85
CA ALA A 14 -5.14 13.96 2.92
C ALA A 14 -3.64 13.65 3.00
N PHE A 15 -3.11 13.59 4.20
CA PHE A 15 -1.77 13.06 4.45
C PHE A 15 -1.82 11.54 4.25
N GLY A 16 -0.80 10.96 3.61
CA GLY A 16 -0.67 9.51 3.55
C GLY A 16 -0.51 8.88 4.92
N LEU A 17 -0.76 7.59 4.95
CA LEU A 17 -0.62 6.72 6.11
C LEU A 17 0.86 6.66 6.53
N ALA A 18 1.12 6.89 7.82
CA ALA A 18 2.44 6.69 8.38
C ALA A 18 2.75 5.18 8.47
N VAL A 19 3.62 4.68 7.59
CA VAL A 19 4.00 3.26 7.52
C VAL A 19 5.35 2.99 8.20
N ARG A 20 5.59 1.73 8.57
CA ARG A 20 6.84 1.27 9.19
C ARG A 20 7.79 0.71 8.12
N PRO A 21 9.12 0.87 8.28
CA PRO A 21 10.08 0.27 7.35
C PRO A 21 10.19 -1.25 7.55
N CYS A 22 10.53 -1.97 6.48
CA CYS A 22 10.88 -3.38 6.54
C CYS A 22 12.29 -3.59 7.13
N SER A 23 12.54 -4.77 7.71
CA SER A 23 13.84 -5.13 8.31
C SER A 23 14.97 -5.36 7.29
N ASN A 24 14.64 -5.48 6.00
CA ASN A 24 15.60 -5.71 4.92
C ASN A 24 16.36 -4.45 4.47
N GLY A 25 16.09 -3.29 5.07
CA GLY A 25 16.75 -2.02 4.74
C GLY A 25 16.31 -1.42 3.41
N ALA A 26 15.24 -1.93 2.80
CA ALA A 26 14.65 -1.32 1.62
C ALA A 26 14.12 0.08 1.95
N PRO A 27 14.11 1.01 0.98
CA PRO A 27 13.50 2.32 1.18
C PRO A 27 11.99 2.18 1.37
N ILE A 28 11.39 3.13 2.06
CA ILE A 28 9.93 3.28 2.14
C ILE A 28 9.43 4.16 0.99
N PRO A 29 8.19 3.95 0.51
CA PRO A 29 7.56 4.86 -0.45
C PRO A 29 7.43 6.28 0.14
N GLN A 30 7.32 7.28 -0.73
CA GLN A 30 7.14 8.67 -0.34
C GLN A 30 5.77 8.92 0.28
N ASP A 31 4.74 8.25 -0.24
CA ASP A 31 3.37 8.35 0.25
C ASP A 31 2.65 7.01 0.08
N VAL A 32 1.80 6.69 1.05
CA VAL A 32 0.90 5.52 1.01
C VAL A 32 -0.49 6.01 1.35
N ARG A 33 -1.46 5.82 0.46
CA ARG A 33 -2.85 6.24 0.68
C ARG A 33 -3.73 5.01 0.62
N VAL A 34 -4.53 4.80 1.67
CA VAL A 34 -5.48 3.69 1.74
C VAL A 34 -6.88 4.28 1.82
N ILE A 35 -7.77 3.89 0.91
CA ILE A 35 -9.13 4.43 0.90
C ILE A 35 -9.84 4.06 2.22
N GLY A 36 -10.37 5.07 2.90
CA GLY A 36 -11.08 4.89 4.17
C GLY A 36 -10.18 4.68 5.39
N CYS A 37 -8.85 4.79 5.25
CA CYS A 37 -7.92 4.67 6.37
C CYS A 37 -6.89 5.81 6.36
N THR A 38 -6.98 6.69 7.36
CA THR A 38 -6.02 7.79 7.59
C THR A 38 -5.13 7.55 8.80
N VAL A 39 -5.40 6.50 9.58
CA VAL A 39 -4.66 6.15 10.80
C VAL A 39 -4.64 4.64 10.98
N GLU A 40 -3.49 4.09 11.36
CA GLU A 40 -3.35 2.67 11.65
C GLU A 40 -3.84 2.33 13.07
N PRO A 41 -4.40 1.12 13.29
CA PRO A 41 -4.62 0.07 12.31
C PRO A 41 -5.83 0.33 11.40
N CYS A 42 -5.70 0.05 10.11
CA CYS A 42 -6.81 0.18 9.17
C CYS A 42 -7.90 -0.85 9.45
N VAL A 43 -9.15 -0.41 9.61
CA VAL A 43 -10.28 -1.31 9.88
C VAL A 43 -10.83 -1.85 8.56
N ILE A 44 -10.74 -3.16 8.37
CA ILE A 44 -11.10 -3.83 7.12
C ILE A 44 -12.14 -4.93 7.42
N PRO A 45 -13.37 -4.82 6.89
CA PRO A 45 -14.36 -5.87 7.06
C PRO A 45 -14.01 -7.11 6.22
N ILE A 46 -14.36 -8.30 6.71
CA ILE A 46 -14.21 -9.55 5.94
C ILE A 46 -14.96 -9.44 4.60
N GLY A 47 -14.28 -9.75 3.51
CA GLY A 47 -14.85 -9.63 2.16
C GLY A 47 -14.91 -8.19 1.64
N GLY A 48 -14.42 -7.21 2.42
CA GLY A 48 -14.19 -5.86 1.96
C GLY A 48 -13.03 -5.78 0.96
N MET A 49 -12.78 -4.57 0.46
CA MET A 49 -11.67 -4.29 -0.46
C MET A 49 -10.61 -3.45 0.26
N VAL A 50 -9.35 -3.82 0.07
CA VAL A 50 -8.21 -2.98 0.39
C VAL A 50 -7.80 -2.29 -0.90
N ASP A 51 -7.94 -0.98 -0.92
CA ASP A 51 -7.67 -0.14 -2.07
C ASP A 51 -6.65 0.92 -1.67
N MET A 52 -5.48 0.88 -2.29
CA MET A 52 -4.37 1.74 -1.92
C MET A 52 -3.55 2.21 -3.11
N ASP A 53 -2.97 3.40 -2.96
CA ASP A 53 -1.97 3.97 -3.85
C ASP A 53 -0.65 4.16 -3.11
N CYS A 54 0.45 3.83 -3.76
CA CYS A 54 1.80 4.01 -3.27
C CYS A 54 2.59 4.88 -4.25
N ASP A 55 3.12 6.00 -3.77
CA ASP A 55 3.99 6.87 -4.53
C ASP A 55 5.45 6.60 -4.16
N PHE A 56 6.31 6.30 -5.13
CA PHE A 56 7.74 6.12 -4.87
C PHE A 56 8.59 6.62 -6.04
N ILE A 57 9.86 6.92 -5.73
CA ILE A 57 10.88 7.19 -6.74
C ILE A 57 11.70 5.93 -6.91
N SER A 58 11.78 5.40 -8.14
CA SER A 58 12.54 4.18 -8.37
C SER A 58 14.03 4.39 -8.13
N PRO A 59 14.68 3.66 -7.20
CA PRO A 59 16.10 3.84 -6.91
C PRO A 59 17.02 3.34 -8.04
N ARG A 60 16.48 2.56 -8.98
CA ARG A 60 17.21 1.89 -10.07
C ARG A 60 16.32 1.69 -11.31
N ALA A 61 16.95 1.49 -12.46
CA ALA A 61 16.23 1.08 -13.67
C ALA A 61 15.88 -0.41 -13.59
N THR A 62 14.74 -0.80 -14.16
CA THR A 62 14.33 -2.21 -14.25
C THR A 62 13.31 -2.44 -15.36
N ASN A 63 13.35 -3.62 -15.98
CA ASN A 63 12.42 -3.96 -17.06
C ASN A 63 11.04 -4.40 -16.54
N THR A 64 10.99 -4.96 -15.34
CA THR A 64 9.78 -5.51 -14.74
C THR A 64 9.77 -5.25 -13.24
N VAL A 65 8.59 -5.06 -12.68
CA VAL A 65 8.40 -4.88 -11.25
C VAL A 65 7.46 -5.96 -10.71
N ALA A 66 7.90 -6.69 -9.71
CA ALA A 66 7.15 -7.75 -9.05
C ALA A 66 6.58 -7.25 -7.72
N ALA A 67 5.27 -7.43 -7.50
CA ALA A 67 4.61 -7.14 -6.24
C ALA A 67 4.50 -8.39 -5.36
N SER A 68 4.77 -8.22 -4.07
CA SER A 68 4.53 -9.23 -3.04
C SER A 68 3.85 -8.62 -1.83
N LEU A 69 2.87 -9.35 -1.29
CA LEU A 69 2.14 -8.99 -0.07
C LEU A 69 2.24 -10.16 0.90
N ASN A 70 3.00 -9.99 1.98
CA ASN A 70 3.06 -10.94 3.08
C ASN A 70 2.16 -10.46 4.21
N ILE A 71 1.47 -11.38 4.87
CA ILE A 71 0.57 -11.08 5.98
C ILE A 71 1.06 -11.83 7.21
N PHE A 72 1.16 -11.11 8.33
CA PHE A 72 1.63 -11.65 9.60
C PHE A 72 0.57 -11.48 10.68
N LEU A 73 0.31 -12.56 11.42
CA LEU A 73 -0.49 -12.54 12.64
C LEU A 73 0.45 -12.76 13.82
N GLY A 74 0.92 -11.66 14.42
CA GLY A 74 2.08 -11.71 15.32
C GLY A 74 3.30 -12.21 14.56
N ASP A 75 3.98 -13.24 15.08
CA ASP A 75 5.17 -13.82 14.45
C ASP A 75 4.84 -14.88 13.37
N PHE A 76 3.56 -15.19 13.15
CA PHE A 76 3.13 -16.22 12.20
C PHE A 76 2.82 -15.62 10.83
N ARG A 77 3.52 -16.09 9.78
CA ARG A 77 3.17 -15.75 8.39
C ARG A 77 1.92 -16.50 7.96
N VAL A 78 0.89 -15.76 7.57
CA VAL A 78 -0.33 -16.30 6.98
C VAL A 78 -0.02 -16.66 5.52
N PRO A 79 -0.40 -17.87 5.05
CA PRO A 79 -0.23 -18.26 3.66
C PRO A 79 -1.21 -17.46 2.79
N TYR A 80 -0.72 -16.36 2.25
CA TYR A 80 -1.42 -15.53 1.27
C TYR A 80 -0.43 -15.16 0.17
N GLU A 81 -0.92 -15.20 -1.07
CA GLU A 81 -0.18 -14.75 -2.24
C GLU A 81 -1.10 -13.85 -3.07
N LEU A 82 -0.53 -12.76 -3.60
CA LEU A 82 -1.25 -11.92 -4.54
C LEU A 82 -1.67 -12.76 -5.76
N PRO A 83 -2.87 -12.52 -6.33
CA PRO A 83 -3.27 -13.13 -7.59
C PRO A 83 -2.17 -12.96 -8.65
N VAL A 84 -1.93 -13.96 -9.49
CA VAL A 84 -0.87 -13.96 -10.51
C VAL A 84 -0.92 -12.69 -11.39
N ALA A 85 -2.12 -12.22 -11.71
CA ALA A 85 -2.30 -10.98 -12.46
C ALA A 85 -1.73 -9.75 -11.74
N GLN A 86 -1.85 -9.69 -10.41
CA GLN A 86 -1.39 -8.60 -9.54
C GLN A 86 0.09 -8.69 -9.16
N GLN A 87 0.73 -9.83 -9.37
CA GLN A 87 2.17 -9.99 -9.11
C GLN A 87 3.03 -9.16 -10.08
N ASN A 88 2.55 -8.87 -11.29
CA ASN A 88 3.21 -7.92 -12.18
C ASN A 88 2.72 -6.49 -11.89
N ALA A 89 3.48 -5.76 -11.09
CA ALA A 89 3.12 -4.42 -10.62
C ALA A 89 3.02 -3.41 -11.77
N CYS A 90 3.76 -3.62 -12.86
CA CYS A 90 3.73 -2.75 -14.04
C CYS A 90 2.32 -2.57 -14.62
N ASN A 91 1.44 -3.55 -14.44
CA ASN A 91 0.07 -3.52 -14.94
C ASN A 91 -0.85 -2.60 -14.12
N PHE A 92 -0.41 -2.14 -12.95
CA PHE A 92 -1.18 -1.34 -12.01
C PHE A 92 -0.47 -0.04 -11.65
N PHE A 93 0.36 0.47 -12.56
CA PHE A 93 0.87 1.83 -12.43
C PHE A 93 -0.16 2.81 -12.98
N GLU A 94 -0.66 3.70 -12.13
CA GLU A 94 -1.50 4.83 -12.56
C GLU A 94 -0.64 5.98 -13.10
N ALA A 95 0.63 6.03 -12.69
CA ALA A 95 1.66 6.88 -13.27
C ALA A 95 2.99 6.14 -13.37
N GLY A 96 3.68 6.31 -14.50
CA GLY A 96 4.87 5.54 -14.86
C GLY A 96 4.53 4.31 -15.71
N SER A 97 5.55 3.63 -16.21
CA SER A 97 5.37 2.38 -16.98
C SER A 97 6.65 1.56 -16.97
N CYS A 98 6.54 0.28 -17.31
CA CYS A 98 7.72 -0.56 -17.54
C CYS A 98 8.16 -0.48 -19.02
N PRO A 99 9.47 -0.39 -19.31
CA PRO A 99 10.60 -0.40 -18.37
C PRO A 99 10.71 0.91 -17.58
N VAL A 100 11.04 0.76 -16.29
CA VAL A 100 11.21 1.86 -15.34
C VAL A 100 12.63 2.41 -15.42
N THR A 101 12.76 3.73 -15.40
CA THR A 101 14.03 4.43 -15.33
C THR A 101 14.43 4.78 -13.90
N GLN A 102 15.73 4.89 -13.64
CA GLN A 102 16.21 5.32 -12.32
C GLN A 102 15.80 6.77 -12.06
N GLY A 103 15.26 7.04 -10.87
CA GLY A 103 14.77 8.36 -10.48
C GLY A 103 13.37 8.70 -11.00
N GLU A 104 12.71 7.76 -11.67
CA GLU A 104 11.34 7.93 -12.14
C GLU A 104 10.34 7.90 -10.98
N PHE A 105 9.38 8.82 -11.01
CA PHE A 105 8.23 8.79 -10.11
C PHE A 105 7.20 7.78 -10.62
N ILE A 106 6.76 6.90 -9.73
CA ILE A 106 5.75 5.89 -10.02
C ILE A 106 4.63 6.00 -8.99
N ASN A 107 3.40 5.97 -9.47
CA ASN A 107 2.22 5.72 -8.65
C ASN A 107 1.75 4.28 -8.92
N TYR A 108 1.85 3.43 -7.91
CA TYR A 108 1.40 2.05 -7.94
C TYR A 108 0.07 1.91 -7.19
N HIS A 109 -0.93 1.37 -7.86
CA HIS A 109 -2.24 1.10 -7.31
C HIS A 109 -2.40 -0.39 -7.00
N LEU A 110 -2.95 -0.71 -5.83
CA LEU A 110 -3.33 -2.08 -5.48
C LEU A 110 -4.74 -2.10 -4.90
N SER A 111 -5.61 -2.86 -5.56
CA SER A 111 -6.96 -3.16 -5.09
C SER A 111 -7.14 -4.67 -4.96
N THR A 112 -7.30 -5.16 -3.74
CA THR A 112 -7.39 -6.60 -3.44
C THR A 112 -8.46 -6.91 -2.38
N PRO A 113 -9.23 -8.00 -2.53
CA PRO A 113 -10.22 -8.38 -1.54
C PRO A 113 -9.58 -8.89 -0.24
N ALA A 114 -10.10 -8.43 0.89
CA ALA A 114 -9.73 -8.89 2.22
C ALA A 114 -10.46 -10.19 2.58
N ALA A 115 -9.99 -11.30 2.01
CA ALA A 115 -10.47 -12.63 2.37
C ALA A 115 -9.76 -13.13 3.63
N ALA A 116 -10.47 -13.09 4.77
CA ALA A 116 -9.98 -13.63 6.03
C ALA A 116 -10.95 -14.69 6.59
N PRO A 117 -10.44 -15.81 7.15
CA PRO A 117 -11.30 -16.87 7.69
C PRO A 117 -11.97 -16.49 9.02
N PHE A 118 -11.42 -15.52 9.75
CA PHE A 118 -11.89 -15.11 11.07
C PHE A 118 -11.76 -13.59 11.25
N ALA A 119 -12.65 -13.02 12.07
CA ALA A 119 -12.65 -11.60 12.46
C ALA A 119 -12.02 -11.39 13.84
N GLY A 120 -11.83 -10.14 14.23
CA GLY A 120 -11.36 -9.75 15.56
C GLY A 120 -9.84 -9.89 15.75
N ILE A 121 -9.10 -9.92 14.64
CA ILE A 121 -7.64 -10.05 14.63
C ILE A 121 -7.00 -8.77 14.08
N THR A 122 -5.78 -8.50 14.51
CA THR A 122 -4.92 -7.48 13.90
C THR A 122 -3.78 -8.18 13.19
N VAL A 123 -3.54 -7.81 11.93
CA VAL A 123 -2.48 -8.36 11.09
C VAL A 123 -1.54 -7.26 10.64
N ASP A 124 -0.28 -7.61 10.45
CA ASP A 124 0.72 -6.77 9.82
C ASP A 124 0.86 -7.18 8.35
N LEU A 125 0.69 -6.20 7.46
CA LEU A 125 0.84 -6.33 6.03
C LEU A 125 2.22 -5.82 5.63
N GLN A 126 3.00 -6.66 4.96
CA GLN A 126 4.27 -6.27 4.35
C GLN A 126 4.11 -6.23 2.84
N LEU A 127 4.07 -5.03 2.27
CA LEU A 127 4.08 -4.83 0.83
C LEU A 127 5.50 -4.53 0.37
N GLN A 128 5.95 -5.24 -0.67
CA GLN A 128 7.23 -5.01 -1.31
C GLN A 128 7.07 -5.06 -2.83
N LEU A 129 7.63 -4.05 -3.50
CA LEU A 129 7.92 -4.11 -4.92
C LEU A 129 9.40 -4.43 -5.13
N SER A 130 9.67 -5.41 -5.99
CA SER A 130 11.02 -5.84 -6.35
C SER A 130 11.27 -5.67 -7.84
N ASP A 131 12.53 -5.42 -8.20
CA ASP A 131 12.97 -5.37 -9.60
C ASP A 131 13.20 -6.76 -10.21
N ASP A 132 13.68 -6.77 -11.45
CA ASP A 132 14.07 -7.93 -12.25
C ASP A 132 15.13 -8.85 -11.63
N ASN A 133 15.98 -8.34 -10.72
CA ASN A 133 16.94 -9.12 -9.94
C ASN A 133 16.37 -9.58 -8.58
N GLY A 134 15.14 -9.22 -8.27
CA GLY A 134 14.50 -9.51 -6.98
C GLY A 134 14.90 -8.56 -5.86
N GLU A 135 15.71 -7.52 -6.12
CA GLU A 135 16.06 -6.55 -5.09
C GLU A 135 14.86 -5.62 -4.82
N PRO A 136 14.63 -5.21 -3.57
CA PRO A 136 13.47 -4.39 -3.24
C PRO A 136 13.64 -2.95 -3.74
N LEU A 137 12.70 -2.48 -4.56
CA LEU A 137 12.55 -1.08 -4.94
C LEU A 137 12.00 -0.25 -3.78
N PHE A 138 11.06 -0.81 -3.04
CA PHE A 138 10.64 -0.33 -1.72
C PHE A 138 10.02 -1.47 -0.91
N CYS A 139 9.94 -1.30 0.42
CA CYS A 139 9.18 -2.17 1.29
C CYS A 139 8.64 -1.42 2.50
N PHE A 140 7.37 -1.65 2.86
CA PHE A 140 6.81 -1.13 4.10
C PHE A 140 5.92 -2.14 4.81
N LEU A 141 5.73 -1.90 6.11
CA LEU A 141 4.82 -2.59 7.00
C LEU A 141 3.67 -1.67 7.37
N SER A 142 2.44 -2.18 7.30
CA SER A 142 1.23 -1.51 7.75
C SER A 142 0.38 -2.43 8.62
N SER A 143 -0.42 -1.89 9.53
CA SER A 143 -1.28 -2.68 10.42
C SER A 143 -2.75 -2.58 10.03
N ALA A 144 -3.45 -3.71 10.00
CA ALA A 144 -4.86 -3.79 9.69
C ALA A 144 -5.64 -4.60 10.73
N GLN A 145 -6.80 -4.09 11.14
CA GLN A 145 -7.74 -4.77 12.01
C GLN A 145 -8.86 -5.38 11.17
N ILE A 146 -8.97 -6.71 11.18
CA ILE A 146 -10.02 -7.44 10.46
C ILE A 146 -11.27 -7.53 11.33
N VAL A 147 -12.40 -7.01 10.84
CA VAL A 147 -13.69 -7.01 11.55
C VAL A 147 -14.74 -7.84 10.84
N ALA A 148 -15.73 -8.32 11.59
CA ALA A 148 -16.88 -8.99 11.00
C ALA A 148 -17.72 -7.99 10.20
N VAL A 149 -18.43 -8.49 9.19
CA VAL A 149 -19.49 -7.76 8.49
C VAL A 149 -20.77 -7.71 9.31
#